data_AF-A0A550HNV7-F1
#
_entry.id   AF-A0A550HNV7-F1
#
_cell.length_a   1.000
_cell.length_b   1.000
_cell.length_c   1.000
_cell.angle_alpha   90.00
_cell.angle_beta   90.00
_cell.angle_gamma   90.00
#
_symmetry.space_group_name_H-M   'P 1'
#
loop_
_entity.id
_entity.type
_entity.pdbx_description
1 polymer ?
#
loop_
_entity_poly.entity_id
_entity_poly.type
_entity_poly.pdbx_seq_one_letter_code
_entity_poly.pdbx_strand_id
1 'polypeptide(L)'
;MESNTVAAALAPPRAGRRPGLAAVRWLTTTDHKTIGTLYLVTSFAFFCIGGVMALFMRAELARPGTQIMSNEQFNQAFTMHGTIMLLMFATPLFAGFTNWIMPLQIGAPDVAFPRLNMFAYWLYLFGSLIAVGGFLTPQGAADFGWFAYSPLSDAVRSPGIG
;
A
#
# COMPACT_ATOMS: atom_id res chain seq x y z
N MET A 1 51.78 9.17 46.22
CA MET A 1 51.36 7.88 45.63
C MET A 1 49.87 7.77 45.86
N GLU A 2 49.08 8.46 45.04
CA GLU A 2 47.61 8.42 45.12
C GLU A 2 47.11 7.71 43.87
N SER A 3 46.45 6.58 44.11
CA SER A 3 45.96 5.65 43.12
C SER A 3 44.76 6.19 42.36
N ASN A 4 44.84 6.10 41.04
CA ASN A 4 43.75 6.15 40.07
C ASN A 4 42.51 5.37 40.55
N THR A 5 41.35 6.02 40.54
CA THR A 5 40.06 5.35 40.31
C THR A 5 39.16 6.26 39.48
N VAL A 6 39.48 6.36 38.19
CA VAL A 6 38.54 6.85 37.19
C VAL A 6 37.43 5.81 37.12
N ALA A 7 36.24 6.14 37.62
CA ALA A 7 35.04 5.33 37.44
C ALA A 7 34.75 5.26 35.95
N ALA A 8 35.18 4.18 35.30
CA ALA A 8 34.82 3.86 33.92
C ALA A 8 33.30 3.66 33.89
N ALA A 9 32.58 4.68 33.43
CA ALA A 9 31.16 4.59 33.15
C ALA A 9 30.96 3.46 32.12
N LEU A 10 30.37 2.35 32.57
CA LEU A 10 30.00 1.22 31.75
C LEU A 10 29.10 1.74 30.62
N ALA A 11 29.62 1.75 29.39
CA ALA A 11 28.81 2.01 28.21
C ALA A 11 27.60 1.05 28.22
N PRO A 12 26.36 1.54 28.01
CA PRO A 12 25.20 0.66 28.04
C PRO A 12 25.39 -0.47 27.02
N PRO A 13 25.02 -1.72 27.37
CA PRO A 13 25.17 -2.85 26.47
C PRO A 13 24.44 -2.53 25.17
N ARG A 14 25.15 -2.61 24.04
CA ARG A 14 24.56 -2.44 22.70
C ARG A 14 23.49 -3.51 22.54
N ALA A 15 22.23 -3.12 22.74
CA ALA A 15 21.09 -4.01 22.58
C ALA A 15 21.12 -4.59 21.17
N GLY A 16 21.45 -5.87 21.06
CA GLY A 16 21.49 -6.59 19.79
C GLY A 16 20.16 -6.41 19.07
N ARG A 17 20.23 -6.01 17.80
CA ARG A 17 19.08 -5.76 16.92
C ARG A 17 18.32 -7.07 16.72
N ARG A 18 17.38 -7.40 17.61
CA ARG A 18 16.53 -8.59 17.48
C ARG A 18 15.52 -8.31 16.36
N PRO A 19 15.54 -9.05 15.24
CA PRO A 19 14.69 -8.74 14.08
C PRO A 19 13.19 -8.75 14.43
N GLY A 20 12.76 -9.63 15.34
CA GLY A 20 11.37 -9.66 15.83
C GLY A 20 10.96 -8.39 16.59
N LEU A 21 11.88 -7.75 17.32
CA LEU A 21 11.59 -6.49 18.02
C LEU A 21 11.40 -5.33 17.04
N ALA A 22 12.10 -5.36 15.89
CA ALA A 22 11.93 -4.37 14.85
C ALA A 22 10.55 -4.50 14.18
N ALA A 23 10.13 -5.70 13.79
CA ALA A 23 8.81 -5.92 13.20
C ALA A 23 7.67 -5.45 14.11
N VAL A 24 7.72 -5.80 15.41
CA VAL A 24 6.72 -5.35 16.39
C VAL A 24 6.70 -3.82 16.50
N ARG A 25 7.86 -3.16 16.51
CA ARG A 25 7.94 -1.69 16.56
C ARG A 25 7.29 -1.01 15.36
N TRP A 26 7.45 -1.56 14.16
CA TRP A 26 6.78 -1.04 12.96
C TRP A 26 5.27 -1.34 12.98
N LEU A 27 4.88 -2.50 13.52
CA LEU A 27 3.48 -2.90 13.60
C LEU A 27 2.66 -2.03 14.56
N THR A 28 3.29 -1.56 15.64
CA THR A 28 2.63 -0.81 16.72
C THR A 28 3.04 0.66 16.81
N THR A 29 3.68 1.20 15.76
CA THR A 29 4.15 2.59 15.75
C THR A 29 2.99 3.59 15.67
N THR A 30 3.08 4.65 16.45
CA THR A 30 2.16 5.79 16.36
C THR A 30 2.80 7.04 15.75
N ASP A 31 4.09 6.98 15.41
CA ASP A 31 4.82 8.11 14.85
C ASP A 31 4.36 8.42 13.42
N HIS A 32 3.87 9.65 13.20
CA HIS A 32 3.35 10.10 11.90
C HIS A 32 4.37 10.01 10.75
N LYS A 33 5.67 10.15 11.01
CA LYS A 33 6.71 10.02 9.97
C LYS A 33 6.89 8.56 9.54
N THR A 34 6.88 7.65 10.50
CA THR A 34 6.95 6.21 10.24
C THR A 34 5.71 5.75 9.48
N ILE A 35 4.51 6.15 9.93
CA ILE A 35 3.25 5.84 9.23
C ILE A 35 3.23 6.47 7.83
N GLY A 36 3.66 7.72 7.68
CA GLY A 36 3.81 8.36 6.37
C GLY A 36 4.75 7.59 5.44
N THR A 37 5.88 7.11 5.95
CA THR A 37 6.83 6.28 5.20
C THR A 37 6.20 4.96 4.76
N LEU A 38 5.41 4.31 5.63
CA LEU A 38 4.68 3.10 5.29
C LEU A 38 3.70 3.34 4.13
N TYR A 39 2.92 4.42 4.18
CA TYR A 39 2.02 4.81 3.08
C TYR A 39 2.77 5.07 1.77
N LEU A 40 3.89 5.80 1.81
CA LEU A 40 4.66 6.13 0.61
C LEU A 40 5.27 4.87 -0.03
N VAL A 41 5.84 3.96 0.77
CA VAL A 41 6.43 2.72 0.26
C VAL A 41 5.38 1.79 -0.33
N THR A 42 4.25 1.60 0.37
CA THR A 42 3.17 0.72 -0.10
C THR A 42 2.46 1.26 -1.33
N SER A 43 2.11 2.55 -1.35
CA SER A 43 1.51 3.20 -2.54
C SER A 43 2.45 3.14 -3.74
N PHE A 44 3.76 3.30 -3.55
CA PHE A 44 4.74 3.14 -4.63
C PHE A 44 4.83 1.69 -5.14
N ALA A 45 4.72 0.69 -4.26
CA ALA A 45 4.64 -0.70 -4.70
C ALA A 45 3.39 -0.94 -5.57
N PHE A 46 2.23 -0.40 -5.16
CA PHE A 46 1.01 -0.45 -5.95
C PHE A 46 1.11 0.34 -7.27
N PHE A 47 1.81 1.47 -7.29
CA PHE A 47 2.12 2.21 -8.51
C PHE A 47 2.87 1.34 -9.53
N CYS A 48 3.89 0.60 -9.08
CA CYS A 48 4.62 -0.32 -9.95
C CYS A 48 3.70 -1.42 -10.50
N ILE A 49 2.85 -2.03 -9.65
CA ILE A 49 1.90 -3.07 -10.08
C ILE A 49 0.91 -2.53 -11.11
N GLY A 50 0.26 -1.39 -10.82
CA GLY A 50 -0.67 -0.76 -11.75
C GLY A 50 0.00 -0.26 -13.03
N GLY A 51 1.24 0.21 -12.94
CA GLY A 51 2.05 0.64 -14.08
C GLY A 51 2.38 -0.52 -15.02
N VAL A 52 2.76 -1.67 -14.47
CA VAL A 52 2.99 -2.89 -15.26
C VAL A 52 1.71 -3.32 -15.99
N MET A 53 0.55 -3.32 -15.33
CA MET A 53 -0.73 -3.62 -16.00
C MET A 53 -1.03 -2.64 -17.14
N ALA A 54 -0.73 -1.35 -16.95
CA ALA A 54 -0.88 -0.36 -18.00
C ALA A 54 0.01 -0.64 -19.22
N LEU A 55 1.26 -1.06 -18.99
CA LEU A 55 2.17 -1.43 -20.07
C LEU A 55 1.65 -2.63 -20.87
N PHE A 56 1.09 -3.64 -20.21
CA PHE A 56 0.47 -4.78 -20.90
C PHE A 56 -0.75 -4.37 -21.71
N MET A 57 -1.68 -3.58 -21.15
CA MET A 57 -2.83 -3.06 -21.91
C MET A 57 -2.39 -2.23 -23.11
N ARG A 58 -1.35 -1.41 -22.95
CA ARG A 58 -0.81 -0.59 -24.04
C ARG A 58 -0.12 -1.42 -25.11
N ALA A 59 0.50 -2.54 -24.73
CA ALA A 59 1.11 -3.48 -25.65
C ALA A 59 0.06 -4.28 -26.44
N GLU A 60 -1.07 -4.66 -25.84
CA GLU A 60 -2.21 -5.28 -26.54
C GLU A 60 -2.76 -4.32 -27.61
N LEU A 61 -2.96 -3.05 -27.24
CA LEU A 61 -3.47 -2.01 -28.15
C LEU A 61 -2.43 -1.47 -29.14
N ALA A 62 -1.22 -2.05 -29.22
CA ALA A 62 -0.19 -1.58 -30.13
C ALA A 62 -0.48 -1.95 -31.60
N ARG A 63 -1.27 -3.01 -31.83
CA ARG A 63 -1.70 -3.45 -33.15
C ARG A 63 -3.18 -3.87 -33.10
N PRO A 64 -3.91 -3.84 -34.23
CA PRO A 64 -5.26 -4.40 -34.27
C PRO A 64 -5.26 -5.93 -34.09
N GLY A 65 -6.33 -6.46 -33.50
CA GLY A 65 -6.48 -7.88 -33.18
C GLY A 65 -6.16 -8.19 -31.72
N THR A 66 -6.12 -9.47 -31.37
CA THR A 66 -5.67 -9.96 -30.05
C THR A 66 -4.26 -10.52 -30.12
N GLN A 67 -3.40 -10.20 -29.14
CA GLN A 67 -1.96 -10.55 -29.22
C GLN A 67 -1.43 -11.22 -27.96
N ILE A 68 -1.65 -10.61 -26.79
CA ILE A 68 -1.11 -11.05 -25.49
C ILE A 68 -2.18 -11.30 -24.44
N MET A 69 -3.35 -10.66 -24.55
CA MET A 69 -4.44 -10.79 -23.58
C MET A 69 -5.74 -11.23 -24.26
N SER A 70 -6.52 -12.07 -23.59
CA SER A 70 -7.92 -12.27 -23.95
C SER A 70 -8.75 -11.02 -23.63
N ASN A 71 -9.94 -10.88 -24.23
CA ASN A 71 -10.84 -9.76 -23.94
C ASN A 71 -11.18 -9.67 -22.44
N GLU A 72 -11.36 -10.83 -21.79
CA GLU A 72 -11.63 -10.91 -20.35
C GLU A 72 -10.41 -10.44 -19.53
N GLN A 73 -9.21 -10.93 -19.86
CA GLN A 73 -7.97 -10.51 -19.19
C GLN A 73 -7.71 -9.00 -19.36
N PHE A 74 -8.04 -8.43 -20.52
CA PHE A 74 -7.95 -7.00 -20.74
C PHE A 74 -8.91 -6.23 -19.83
N ASN A 75 -10.16 -6.68 -19.70
CA ASN A 75 -11.15 -6.07 -18.82
C ASN A 75 -10.75 -6.17 -17.34
N GLN A 76 -10.18 -7.30 -16.92
CA GLN A 76 -9.63 -7.46 -15.57
C GLN A 76 -8.45 -6.51 -15.32
N ALA A 77 -7.50 -6.44 -16.26
CA ALA A 77 -6.36 -5.54 -16.18
C ALA A 77 -6.78 -4.07 -16.14
N PHE A 78 -7.77 -3.67 -16.94
CA PHE A 78 -8.31 -2.31 -16.95
C PHE A 78 -8.98 -1.94 -15.63
N THR A 79 -9.82 -2.83 -15.12
CA THR A 79 -10.52 -2.67 -13.84
C THR A 79 -9.50 -2.51 -12.71
N MET A 80 -8.56 -3.45 -12.61
CA MET A 80 -7.58 -3.46 -11.53
C MET A 80 -6.56 -2.34 -11.65
N HIS A 81 -6.13 -1.96 -12.86
CA HIS A 81 -5.29 -0.78 -13.08
C HIS A 81 -5.95 0.48 -12.54
N GLY A 82 -7.21 0.74 -12.93
CA GLY A 82 -7.95 1.93 -12.50
C GLY A 82 -8.14 1.96 -10.98
N THR A 83 -8.59 0.86 -10.40
CA THR A 83 -8.77 0.73 -8.95
C THR A 83 -7.47 0.95 -8.20
N ILE A 84 -6.37 0.30 -8.62
CA ILE A 84 -5.06 0.45 -7.99
C ILE A 84 -4.54 1.89 -8.07
N MET A 85 -4.63 2.52 -9.25
CA MET A 85 -4.10 3.88 -9.42
C MET A 85 -4.88 4.92 -8.61
N LEU A 86 -6.20 4.80 -8.51
CA LEU A 86 -7.02 5.77 -7.80
C LEU A 86 -7.05 5.53 -6.28
N LEU A 87 -7.31 4.29 -5.86
CA LEU A 87 -7.59 3.97 -4.47
C LEU A 87 -6.36 3.47 -3.70
N MET A 88 -5.43 2.78 -4.36
CA MET A 88 -4.25 2.21 -3.70
C MET A 88 -2.97 3.02 -3.87
N PHE A 89 -2.89 3.85 -4.91
CA PHE A 89 -1.77 4.73 -5.18
C PHE A 89 -2.09 6.20 -4.88
N ALA A 90 -2.99 6.85 -5.64
CA ALA A 90 -3.17 8.30 -5.54
C ALA A 90 -3.62 8.76 -4.15
N THR A 91 -4.73 8.21 -3.64
CA THR A 91 -5.26 8.56 -2.32
C THR A 91 -4.27 8.29 -1.19
N PRO A 92 -3.63 7.09 -1.10
CA PRO A 92 -2.69 6.78 -0.03
C PRO A 92 -1.35 7.50 -0.17
N LEU A 93 -0.91 7.85 -1.38
CA LEU A 93 0.26 8.68 -1.60
C LEU A 93 0.07 10.07 -0.97
N PHE A 94 -1.08 10.70 -1.24
CA PHE A 94 -1.42 11.98 -0.61
C PHE A 94 -1.52 11.86 0.92
N ALA A 95 -2.14 10.79 1.43
CA ALA A 95 -2.16 10.51 2.86
C ALA A 95 -0.75 10.32 3.46
N GLY A 96 0.17 9.70 2.73
CA GLY A 96 1.57 9.51 3.12
C GLY A 96 2.32 10.84 3.25
N PHE A 97 2.20 11.72 2.26
CA PHE A 97 2.77 13.07 2.33
C PHE A 97 2.14 13.91 3.43
N THR A 98 0.83 13.83 3.60
CA THR A 98 0.10 14.52 4.68
C THR A 98 0.64 14.09 6.03
N ASN A 99 0.78 12.78 6.25
CA ASN A 99 1.38 12.24 7.47
C ASN A 99 2.82 12.71 7.69
N TRP A 100 3.63 12.76 6.64
CA TRP A 100 5.04 13.11 6.79
C TRP A 100 5.28 14.61 7.00
N ILE A 101 4.58 15.45 6.25
CA ILE A 101 4.87 16.88 6.11
C ILE A 101 3.94 17.75 6.96
N MET A 102 2.62 17.48 7.01
CA MET A 102 1.65 18.42 7.59
C MET A 102 1.91 18.76 9.06
N PRO A 103 2.17 17.80 9.98
CA PRO A 103 2.46 18.13 11.37
C PRO A 103 3.67 19.07 11.51
N LEU A 104 4.69 18.89 10.67
CA LEU A 104 5.88 19.74 10.65
C LEU A 104 5.56 21.16 10.15
N GLN A 105 4.71 21.31 9.13
CA GLN A 105 4.32 22.61 8.60
C GLN A 105 3.54 23.46 9.60
N ILE A 106 2.68 22.84 10.41
CA ILE A 106 1.88 23.55 11.43
C ILE A 106 2.59 23.64 12.79
N GLY A 107 3.80 23.11 12.92
CA GLY A 107 4.55 23.08 14.19
C GLY A 107 3.96 22.17 15.27
N ALA A 108 3.13 21.20 14.88
CA ALA A 108 2.54 20.23 15.81
C ALA A 108 3.50 19.05 16.08
N PRO A 109 3.49 18.49 17.29
CA PRO A 109 4.35 17.35 17.62
C PRO A 109 3.92 16.04 16.95
N ASP A 110 2.61 15.86 16.69
CA ASP A 110 2.03 14.67 16.06
C ASP A 110 0.60 14.98 15.55
N VAL A 111 -0.06 14.00 14.93
CA VAL A 111 -1.48 14.05 14.54
C VAL A 111 -2.42 13.98 15.75
N ALA A 112 -3.66 14.47 15.60
CA ALA A 112 -4.64 14.53 16.70
C ALA A 112 -4.97 13.16 17.33
N PHE A 113 -5.00 12.09 16.53
CA PHE A 113 -5.31 10.73 16.99
C PHE A 113 -4.28 9.70 16.47
N PRO A 114 -3.11 9.56 17.12
CA PRO A 114 -2.00 8.74 16.60
C PRO A 114 -2.32 7.26 16.41
N ARG A 115 -3.10 6.66 17.33
CA ARG A 115 -3.51 5.25 17.23
C ARG A 115 -4.52 5.01 16.11
N LEU A 116 -5.44 5.95 15.90
CA LEU A 116 -6.42 5.86 14.81
C LEU A 116 -5.72 6.00 13.45
N ASN A 117 -4.70 6.85 13.38
CA ASN A 117 -3.87 7.00 12.18
C ASN A 117 -3.12 5.71 11.81
N MET A 118 -2.51 5.04 12.81
CA MET A 118 -1.92 3.72 12.61
C MET A 118 -2.96 2.69 12.13
N PHE A 119 -4.15 2.68 12.76
CA PHE A 119 -5.22 1.77 12.37
C PHE A 119 -5.72 2.01 10.93
N ALA A 120 -5.82 3.27 10.50
CA ALA A 120 -6.19 3.64 9.14
C ALA A 120 -5.21 3.08 8.11
N TYR A 121 -3.91 3.08 8.41
CA TYR A 121 -2.91 2.45 7.54
C TYR A 121 -3.14 0.94 7.38
N TRP A 122 -3.46 0.23 8.48
CA TRP A 122 -3.74 -1.20 8.42
C TRP A 122 -5.01 -1.52 7.63
N LEU A 123 -6.08 -0.74 7.80
CA LEU A 123 -7.29 -0.87 6.99
C LEU A 123 -7.00 -0.70 5.49
N TYR A 124 -6.19 0.30 5.15
CA TYR A 124 -5.74 0.52 3.78
C TYR A 124 -4.97 -0.69 3.24
N LEU A 125 -3.96 -1.18 3.98
CA LEU A 125 -3.13 -2.29 3.51
C LEU A 125 -3.97 -3.56 3.32
N PHE A 126 -4.76 -3.96 4.31
CA PHE A 126 -5.57 -5.17 4.22
C PHE A 126 -6.71 -5.03 3.19
N GLY A 127 -7.36 -3.88 3.10
CA GLY A 127 -8.36 -3.63 2.05
C GLY A 127 -7.77 -3.72 0.64
N SER A 128 -6.55 -3.18 0.45
CA SER A 128 -5.84 -3.28 -0.82
C SER A 128 -5.44 -4.72 -1.16
N LEU A 129 -5.00 -5.49 -0.16
CA LEU A 129 -4.67 -6.91 -0.33
C LEU A 129 -5.89 -7.76 -0.67
N ILE A 130 -7.06 -7.46 -0.09
CA ILE A 130 -8.32 -8.13 -0.44
C ILE A 130 -8.68 -7.85 -1.90
N ALA A 131 -8.64 -6.59 -2.34
CA ALA A 131 -8.96 -6.24 -3.72
C ALA A 131 -8.00 -6.89 -4.73
N VAL A 132 -6.69 -6.84 -4.49
CA VAL A 132 -5.70 -7.51 -5.35
C VAL A 132 -5.77 -9.04 -5.25
N GLY A 133 -6.25 -9.56 -4.12
CA GLY A 133 -6.54 -10.97 -3.91
C GLY A 133 -7.55 -11.55 -4.91
N GLY A 134 -8.35 -10.72 -5.58
CA GLY A 134 -9.24 -11.13 -6.67
C GLY A 134 -8.52 -11.94 -7.77
N PHE A 135 -7.26 -11.60 -8.08
CA PHE A 135 -6.45 -12.36 -9.05
C PHE A 135 -6.15 -13.80 -8.63
N LEU A 136 -6.27 -14.13 -7.33
CA LEU A 136 -6.06 -15.47 -6.81
C LEU A 136 -7.34 -16.33 -6.88
N THR A 137 -8.48 -15.74 -7.25
CA THR A 137 -9.72 -16.50 -7.43
C THR A 137 -9.68 -17.29 -8.74
N PRO A 138 -10.44 -18.41 -8.85
CA PRO A 138 -10.39 -19.25 -10.05
C PRO A 138 -10.86 -18.55 -11.33
N GLN A 139 -11.68 -17.50 -11.21
CA GLN A 139 -12.22 -16.72 -12.33
C GLN A 139 -11.42 -15.44 -12.60
N GLY A 140 -10.37 -15.15 -11.81
CA GLY A 140 -9.59 -13.92 -11.92
C GLY A 140 -10.25 -12.74 -11.19
N ALA A 141 -9.69 -11.55 -11.39
CA ALA A 141 -10.16 -10.34 -10.71
C ALA A 141 -11.45 -9.78 -11.36
N ALA A 142 -12.07 -8.78 -10.72
CA ALA A 142 -13.17 -8.00 -11.29
C ALA A 142 -12.88 -7.50 -12.72
N ASP A 143 -13.89 -7.60 -13.60
CA ASP A 143 -13.79 -7.27 -15.04
C ASP A 143 -14.78 -6.18 -15.50
N PHE A 144 -15.49 -5.53 -14.58
CA PHE A 144 -16.57 -4.58 -14.85
C PHE A 144 -16.17 -3.09 -14.81
N GLY A 145 -14.88 -2.79 -14.70
CA GLY A 145 -14.32 -1.43 -14.61
C GLY A 145 -14.32 -0.86 -13.19
N TRP A 146 -13.38 0.06 -12.92
CA TRP A 146 -13.16 0.63 -11.57
C TRP A 146 -14.36 1.40 -10.99
N PHE A 147 -15.28 1.85 -11.86
CA PHE A 147 -16.49 2.55 -11.44
C PHE A 147 -17.59 1.60 -10.93
N ALA A 148 -17.52 0.31 -11.28
CA ALA A 148 -18.48 -0.71 -10.88
C ALA A 148 -19.94 -0.34 -11.18
N TYR A 149 -20.26 -0.10 -12.46
CA TYR A 149 -21.64 0.18 -12.87
C TYR A 149 -22.56 -1.00 -12.49
N SER A 150 -23.58 -0.71 -11.68
CA SER A 150 -24.51 -1.70 -11.13
C SER A 150 -25.09 -2.72 -12.11
N PRO A 151 -25.51 -2.39 -13.35
CA PRO A 151 -26.01 -3.42 -14.25
C PRO A 151 -24.90 -4.39 -14.68
N LEU A 152 -23.63 -3.99 -14.75
CA LEU A 152 -22.56 -4.90 -15.17
C LEU A 152 -22.01 -5.72 -13.99
N SER A 153 -21.95 -5.14 -12.79
CA SER A 153 -21.40 -5.79 -11.60
C SER A 153 -22.42 -6.62 -10.81
N ASP A 154 -23.42 -7.20 -11.48
CA ASP A 154 -24.44 -8.04 -10.85
C ASP A 154 -24.10 -9.54 -10.97
N ALA A 155 -24.79 -10.36 -10.19
CA ALA A 155 -24.56 -11.82 -10.16
C ALA A 155 -24.90 -12.53 -11.49
N VAL A 156 -25.58 -11.85 -12.43
CA VAL A 156 -25.93 -12.42 -13.73
C VAL A 156 -24.86 -12.10 -14.77
N ARG A 157 -24.30 -10.87 -14.76
CA ARG A 157 -23.33 -10.38 -15.75
C ARG A 157 -21.87 -10.56 -15.32
N SER A 158 -21.57 -10.46 -14.03
CA SER A 158 -20.26 -10.76 -13.44
C SER A 158 -20.43 -11.77 -12.29
N PRO A 159 -20.73 -13.05 -12.58
CA PRO A 159 -20.94 -14.08 -11.56
C PRO A 159 -19.65 -14.51 -10.82
N GLY A 160 -18.49 -13.99 -11.25
CA GLY A 160 -17.21 -14.25 -10.63
C GLY A 160 -17.16 -13.73 -9.18
N ILE A 161 -16.29 -14.35 -8.38
CA ILE A 161 -16.03 -13.92 -6.99
C ILE A 161 -15.15 -12.67 -6.94
N GLY A 162 -14.39 -12.42 -8.01
CA GLY A 162 -13.35 -11.40 -8.11
C GLY A 162 -13.84 -9.96 -8.12
#